data_AF-A0A8T5C3G4-F1
#
_entry.id   AF-A0A8T5C3G4-F1
#
_cell.length_a   1.000
_cell.length_b   1.000
_cell.length_c   1.000
_cell.angle_alpha   90.00
_cell.angle_beta   90.00
_cell.angle_gamma   90.00
#
_symmetry.space_group_name_H-M   'P 1'
#
loop_
_entity.id
_entity.type
_entity.pdbx_description
1 polymer ?
#
loop_
_entity_poly.entity_id
_entity_poly.type
_entity_poly.pdbx_seq_one_letter_code
_entity_poly.pdbx_strand_id
1 'polypeptide(L)'
;MSRESTESEIDSHDASTDRSTAPRHDEIDYLSREVNLLKPSTPFMRDHLKVIWTGFIAWALLTFGPPVLTYFAPATMTVQLPVIGFPLHYFLVAVLSPTSSLVLAFIYSRKRDQLDERYGIDHTASQTRSKSESEAAVADGGRVE
;
A
#
# COMPACT_ATOMS: atom_id res chain seq x y z
N MET A 1 -41.99 61.62 -19.83
CA MET A 1 -41.09 60.83 -18.97
C MET A 1 -40.72 59.55 -19.70
N SER A 2 -39.45 59.35 -20.05
CA SER A 2 -38.94 58.10 -20.63
C SER A 2 -37.41 58.04 -20.58
N ARG A 3 -36.91 56.92 -20.05
CA ARG A 3 -35.58 56.31 -20.31
C ARG A 3 -34.34 57.05 -19.80
N GLU A 4 -34.10 56.84 -18.51
CA GLU A 4 -32.88 56.27 -17.89
C GLU A 4 -31.57 56.25 -18.70
N SER A 5 -30.49 56.67 -18.03
CA SER A 5 -29.15 56.92 -18.59
C SER A 5 -28.28 55.67 -18.72
N THR A 6 -27.34 55.73 -19.66
CA THR A 6 -26.27 54.76 -19.90
C THR A 6 -25.18 54.81 -18.82
N GLU A 7 -24.84 53.63 -18.26
CA GLU A 7 -23.60 53.25 -17.54
C GLU A 7 -23.69 51.71 -17.31
N SER A 8 -22.63 50.87 -17.33
CA SER A 8 -21.23 51.06 -17.74
C SER A 8 -20.64 49.77 -18.36
N GLU A 9 -19.55 49.93 -19.10
CA GLU A 9 -18.66 48.94 -19.73
C GLU A 9 -17.71 48.23 -18.74
N ILE A 10 -17.55 46.89 -18.86
CA ILE A 10 -16.31 46.16 -18.54
C ILE A 10 -16.14 45.03 -19.57
N ASP A 11 -15.11 45.17 -20.41
CA ASP A 11 -14.59 44.12 -21.29
C ASP A 11 -13.72 43.13 -20.49
N SER A 12 -13.72 41.85 -20.87
CA SER A 12 -12.74 40.86 -20.41
C SER A 12 -12.55 39.72 -21.41
N HIS A 13 -12.00 40.06 -22.58
CA HIS A 13 -11.49 39.10 -23.54
C HIS A 13 -10.03 38.70 -23.23
N ASP A 14 -9.81 37.47 -22.73
CA ASP A 14 -8.62 36.60 -22.87
C ASP A 14 -8.55 35.60 -21.70
N ALA A 15 -7.89 34.44 -21.75
CA ALA A 15 -7.45 33.58 -22.83
C ALA A 15 -6.78 32.36 -22.15
N SER A 16 -7.28 31.16 -22.45
CA SER A 16 -6.50 29.92 -22.49
C SER A 16 -5.91 29.32 -21.18
N THR A 17 -6.07 28.00 -21.10
CA THR A 17 -5.15 27.06 -20.45
C THR A 17 -4.98 27.12 -18.92
N ASP A 18 -5.67 26.23 -18.21
CA ASP A 18 -4.93 25.42 -17.22
C ASP A 18 -5.38 23.95 -17.20
N ARG A 19 -4.44 23.10 -16.80
CA ARG A 19 -4.34 21.67 -16.99
C ARG A 19 -4.71 20.95 -15.70
N SER A 20 -5.97 21.01 -15.28
CA SER A 20 -6.38 20.34 -14.03
C SER A 20 -7.85 19.92 -13.98
N THR A 21 -8.10 18.63 -14.24
CA THR A 21 -9.31 17.94 -13.79
C THR A 21 -8.95 16.55 -13.26
N ALA A 22 -8.08 16.50 -12.26
CA ALA A 22 -8.21 15.43 -11.27
C ALA A 22 -9.63 15.52 -10.67
N PRO A 23 -10.39 14.42 -10.57
CA PRO A 23 -11.74 14.48 -10.02
C PRO A 23 -11.70 14.96 -8.56
N ARG A 24 -12.53 15.95 -8.23
CA ARG A 24 -12.64 16.55 -6.88
C ARG A 24 -12.84 15.47 -5.82
N HIS A 25 -12.02 15.49 -4.77
CA HIS A 25 -12.13 14.58 -3.63
C HIS A 25 -13.36 14.83 -2.74
N ASP A 26 -14.13 15.88 -3.01
CA ASP A 26 -15.20 16.38 -2.13
C ASP A 26 -16.54 15.62 -2.25
N GLU A 27 -16.69 14.70 -3.21
CA GLU A 27 -17.96 14.00 -3.51
C GLU A 27 -17.95 12.50 -3.17
N ILE A 28 -17.22 12.11 -2.13
CA ILE A 28 -17.36 10.78 -1.51
C ILE A 28 -17.55 10.95 0.00
N ASP A 29 -18.77 10.70 0.47
CA ASP A 29 -19.04 10.60 1.91
C ASP A 29 -18.47 9.28 2.45
N TYR A 30 -17.36 9.40 3.18
CA TYR A 30 -16.66 8.28 3.80
C TYR A 30 -17.23 7.86 5.15
N LEU A 31 -18.18 8.61 5.75
CA LEU A 31 -18.80 8.27 7.04
C LEU A 31 -20.08 7.45 6.91
N SER A 32 -20.88 7.67 5.86
CA SER A 32 -22.19 7.00 5.71
C SER A 32 -22.16 5.69 4.91
N ARG A 33 -21.03 5.34 4.30
CA ARG A 33 -20.91 4.16 3.43
C ARG A 33 -20.33 2.96 4.17
N GLU A 34 -21.07 1.85 4.23
CA GLU A 34 -20.58 0.59 4.81
C GLU A 34 -19.24 0.16 4.19
N VAL A 35 -18.16 0.27 4.97
CA VAL A 35 -16.79 -0.04 4.55
C VAL A 35 -16.61 -1.55 4.49
N ASN A 36 -17.03 -2.13 3.36
CA ASN A 36 -16.77 -3.51 3.02
C ASN A 36 -15.26 -3.71 2.79
N LEU A 37 -14.52 -4.08 3.84
CA LEU A 37 -13.07 -4.35 3.81
C LEU A 37 -12.70 -5.38 2.72
N LEU A 38 -13.58 -6.35 2.46
CA LEU A 38 -13.42 -7.38 1.43
C LEU A 38 -13.86 -6.94 0.02
N LYS A 39 -14.52 -5.79 -0.11
CA LYS A 39 -15.03 -5.24 -1.38
C LYS A 39 -14.98 -3.70 -1.38
N PRO A 40 -13.77 -3.11 -1.48
CA PRO A 40 -13.62 -1.66 -1.49
C PRO A 40 -14.33 -1.02 -2.68
N SER A 41 -14.95 0.14 -2.46
CA SER A 41 -15.64 0.89 -3.53
C SER A 41 -14.71 1.77 -4.36
N THR A 42 -13.50 2.10 -3.87
CA THR A 42 -12.53 2.96 -4.57
C THR A 42 -11.54 2.14 -5.42
N PRO A 43 -11.10 2.65 -6.59
CA PRO A 43 -10.11 1.96 -7.43
C PRO A 43 -8.78 1.69 -6.71
N PHE A 44 -8.26 2.69 -5.98
CA PHE A 44 -7.01 2.59 -5.21
C PHE A 44 -7.00 1.40 -4.24
N MET A 45 -8.00 1.29 -3.35
CA MET A 45 -8.06 0.18 -2.39
C MET A 45 -8.20 -1.18 -3.08
N ARG A 46 -8.90 -1.25 -4.21
CA ARG A 46 -9.03 -2.51 -4.98
C ARG A 46 -7.70 -2.95 -5.58
N ASP A 47 -6.86 -2.03 -6.04
CA ASP A 47 -5.53 -2.35 -6.54
C ASP A 47 -4.55 -2.66 -5.40
N HIS A 48 -4.60 -1.90 -4.31
CA HIS A 48 -3.81 -2.18 -3.10
C HIS A 48 -4.11 -3.57 -2.54
N LEU A 49 -5.39 -3.96 -2.46
CA LEU A 49 -5.81 -5.28 -2.01
C LEU A 49 -5.30 -6.40 -2.95
N LYS A 50 -5.25 -6.19 -4.28
CA LYS A 50 -4.60 -7.15 -5.19
C LYS A 50 -3.11 -7.31 -4.89
N VAL A 51 -2.40 -6.22 -4.59
CA VAL A 51 -0.97 -6.27 -4.23
C VAL A 51 -0.77 -7.07 -2.93
N ILE A 52 -1.56 -6.79 -1.89
CA ILE A 52 -1.54 -7.58 -0.64
C ILE A 52 -1.85 -9.06 -0.92
N TRP A 53 -2.93 -9.36 -1.66
CA TRP A 53 -3.39 -10.73 -1.85
C TRP A 53 -2.44 -11.56 -2.73
N THR A 54 -1.81 -10.95 -3.74
CA THR A 54 -0.75 -11.61 -4.53
C THR A 54 0.51 -11.86 -3.68
N GLY A 55 0.88 -10.92 -2.81
CA GLY A 55 1.95 -11.12 -1.82
C GLY A 55 1.63 -12.26 -0.85
N PHE A 56 0.40 -12.31 -0.34
CA PHE A 56 -0.06 -13.35 0.59
C PHE A 56 -0.05 -14.75 -0.05
N ILE A 57 -0.52 -14.92 -1.29
CA ILE A 57 -0.41 -16.20 -2.01
C ILE A 57 1.05 -16.60 -2.19
N ALA A 58 1.89 -15.68 -2.68
CA ALA A 58 3.31 -15.96 -2.92
C ALA A 58 4.01 -16.38 -1.61
N TRP A 59 3.74 -15.68 -0.50
CA TRP A 59 4.25 -16.03 0.82
C TRP A 59 3.75 -17.41 1.28
N ALA A 60 2.47 -17.70 1.14
CA ALA A 60 1.88 -18.97 1.53
C ALA A 60 2.48 -20.13 0.72
N LEU A 61 2.66 -19.97 -0.59
CA LEU A 61 3.31 -20.97 -1.46
C LEU A 61 4.80 -21.16 -1.10
N LEU A 62 5.53 -20.11 -0.74
CA LEU A 62 6.95 -20.22 -0.38
C LEU A 62 7.17 -20.79 1.03
N THR A 63 6.24 -20.53 1.96
CA THR A 63 6.30 -20.99 3.36
C THR A 63 5.74 -22.40 3.54
N PHE A 64 4.55 -22.68 2.98
CA PHE A 64 3.90 -24.00 3.06
C PHE A 64 4.27 -24.93 1.91
N GLY A 65 4.91 -24.42 0.85
CA GLY A 65 5.39 -25.22 -0.29
C GLY A 65 6.29 -26.38 0.12
N PRO A 66 7.36 -26.21 0.91
CA PRO A 66 8.24 -27.32 1.28
C PRO A 66 7.53 -28.42 2.11
N PRO A 67 6.72 -28.11 3.15
CA PRO A 67 5.89 -29.13 3.82
C PRO A 67 4.93 -29.88 2.88
N VAL A 68 4.20 -29.15 2.02
CA VAL A 68 3.25 -29.75 1.06
C VAL A 68 3.98 -30.61 0.03
N LEU A 69 5.11 -30.16 -0.49
CA LEU A 69 5.93 -30.92 -1.43
C LEU A 69 6.59 -32.14 -0.78
N THR A 70 6.87 -32.10 0.53
CA THR A 70 7.34 -33.27 1.29
C THR A 70 6.27 -34.34 1.42
N TYR A 71 4.99 -33.96 1.51
CA TYR A 71 3.88 -34.91 1.47
C TYR A 71 3.74 -35.61 0.11
N PHE A 72 3.88 -34.86 -1.00
CA PHE A 72 3.75 -35.43 -2.35
C PHE A 72 5.01 -36.14 -2.88
N ALA A 73 6.20 -35.70 -2.50
CA ALA A 73 7.48 -36.18 -3.01
C ALA A 73 8.48 -36.53 -1.90
N PRO A 74 8.11 -37.37 -0.90
CA PRO A 74 8.92 -37.63 0.28
C PRO A 74 10.31 -38.16 -0.07
N ALA A 75 10.41 -39.08 -1.02
CA ALA A 75 11.68 -39.69 -1.45
C ALA A 75 12.73 -38.68 -1.96
N THR A 76 12.29 -37.53 -2.50
CA THR A 76 13.21 -36.44 -2.91
C THR A 76 13.45 -35.43 -1.79
N MET A 77 12.44 -35.18 -0.97
CA MET A 77 12.49 -34.18 0.13
C MET A 77 13.23 -34.69 1.37
N THR A 78 13.40 -36.01 1.54
CA THR A 78 14.15 -36.62 2.63
C THR A 78 15.63 -36.89 2.31
N VAL A 79 16.07 -36.70 1.07
CA VAL A 79 17.48 -36.86 0.67
C VAL A 79 18.37 -35.96 1.51
N GLN A 80 19.43 -36.52 2.10
CA GLN A 80 20.44 -35.74 2.82
C GLN A 80 21.28 -34.94 1.83
N LEU A 81 21.47 -33.65 2.11
CA LEU A 81 22.31 -32.79 1.30
C LEU A 81 23.80 -33.04 1.62
N PRO A 82 24.67 -33.30 0.61
CA PRO A 82 26.02 -33.86 0.80
C PRO A 82 27.06 -32.93 1.45
N VAL A 83 26.64 -31.77 1.96
CA VAL A 83 27.48 -30.78 2.67
C VAL A 83 26.94 -30.46 4.06
N ILE A 84 25.62 -30.52 4.23
CA ILE A 84 24.93 -30.02 5.43
C ILE A 84 24.36 -31.16 6.31
N GLY A 85 24.29 -32.40 5.79
CA GLY A 85 23.99 -33.60 6.58
C GLY A 85 22.52 -33.75 7.01
N PHE A 86 21.66 -32.76 6.77
CA PHE A 86 20.23 -32.84 7.03
C PHE A 86 19.39 -32.99 5.73
N PRO A 87 18.17 -33.56 5.83
CA PRO A 87 17.22 -33.64 4.73
C PRO A 87 16.90 -32.31 4.03
N LEU A 88 16.73 -32.35 2.71
CA LEU A 88 16.43 -31.20 1.86
C LEU A 88 15.25 -30.34 2.36
N HIS A 89 14.16 -30.94 2.84
CA HIS A 89 13.01 -30.15 3.30
C HIS A 89 13.32 -29.23 4.49
N TYR A 90 14.21 -29.62 5.41
CA TYR A 90 14.65 -28.75 6.50
C TYR A 90 15.45 -27.55 5.97
N PHE A 91 16.31 -27.76 4.98
CA PHE A 91 17.03 -26.67 4.31
C PHE A 91 16.06 -25.66 3.67
N LEU A 92 15.07 -26.19 2.92
CA LEU A 92 14.07 -25.37 2.27
C LEU A 92 13.24 -24.56 3.28
N VAL A 93 12.72 -25.18 4.35
CA VAL A 93 11.97 -24.43 5.38
C VAL A 93 12.84 -23.37 6.05
N ALA A 94 14.07 -23.72 6.45
CA ALA A 94 14.97 -22.83 7.18
C ALA A 94 15.49 -21.64 6.35
N VAL A 95 15.68 -21.81 5.05
CA VAL A 95 16.24 -20.75 4.17
C VAL A 95 15.15 -20.05 3.36
N LEU A 96 14.24 -20.79 2.72
CA LEU A 96 13.23 -20.23 1.81
C LEU A 96 12.21 -19.37 2.55
N SER A 97 11.74 -19.80 3.73
CA SER A 97 10.73 -19.06 4.50
C SER A 97 11.18 -17.66 4.93
N PRO A 98 12.32 -17.48 5.65
CA PRO A 98 12.80 -16.13 5.97
C PRO A 98 13.22 -15.34 4.73
N THR A 99 13.95 -15.96 3.79
CA THR A 99 14.43 -15.25 2.57
C THR A 99 13.27 -14.75 1.72
N SER A 100 12.21 -15.56 1.55
CA SER A 100 11.01 -15.14 0.82
C SER A 100 10.34 -13.96 1.51
N SER A 101 10.25 -13.93 2.84
CA SER A 101 9.67 -12.83 3.59
C SER A 101 10.42 -11.50 3.35
N LEU A 102 11.76 -11.53 3.33
CA LEU A 102 12.58 -10.35 3.00
C LEU A 102 12.38 -9.90 1.53
N VAL A 103 12.41 -10.84 0.59
CA VAL A 103 12.24 -10.54 -0.85
C VAL A 103 10.83 -10.00 -1.14
N LEU A 104 9.79 -10.58 -0.54
CA LEU A 104 8.42 -10.12 -0.69
C LEU A 104 8.23 -8.74 -0.05
N ALA A 105 8.82 -8.45 1.11
CA ALA A 105 8.77 -7.11 1.71
C ALA A 105 9.40 -6.04 0.80
N PHE A 106 10.55 -6.36 0.19
CA PHE A 106 11.24 -5.47 -0.77
C PHE A 106 10.45 -5.24 -2.07
N ILE A 107 9.80 -6.29 -2.60
CA ILE A 107 8.92 -6.17 -3.79
C ILE A 107 7.64 -5.41 -3.44
N TYR A 108 7.08 -5.66 -2.25
CA TYR A 108 5.86 -5.03 -1.76
C TYR A 108 6.05 -3.52 -1.58
N SER A 109 7.14 -3.07 -0.97
CA SER A 109 7.41 -1.62 -0.81
C SER A 109 7.41 -0.92 -2.16
N ARG A 110 8.20 -1.41 -3.13
CA ARG A 110 8.22 -0.86 -4.50
C ARG A 110 6.85 -0.85 -5.18
N LYS A 111 6.06 -1.92 -5.05
CA LYS A 111 4.72 -1.99 -5.64
C LYS A 111 3.73 -1.05 -4.97
N ARG A 112 3.88 -0.80 -3.67
CA ARG A 112 3.08 0.17 -2.93
C ARG A 112 3.45 1.58 -3.36
N ASP A 113 4.73 1.93 -3.36
CA ASP A 113 5.19 3.27 -3.71
C ASP A 113 4.80 3.65 -5.16
N GLN A 114 4.87 2.70 -6.11
CA GLN A 114 4.33 2.86 -7.48
C GLN A 114 2.80 3.05 -7.53
N LEU A 115 2.06 2.44 -6.60
CA LEU A 115 0.62 2.60 -6.51
C LEU A 115 0.25 3.97 -5.92
N ASP A 116 1.00 4.43 -4.93
CA ASP A 116 0.80 5.73 -4.29
C ASP A 116 1.07 6.86 -5.31
N GLU A 117 2.15 6.77 -6.10
CA GLU A 117 2.45 7.67 -7.23
C GLU A 117 1.32 7.68 -8.28
N ARG A 118 0.81 6.51 -8.68
CA ARG A 118 -0.27 6.33 -9.66
C ARG A 118 -1.59 7.00 -9.26
N TYR A 119 -1.83 7.19 -7.98
CA TYR A 119 -3.03 7.82 -7.44
C TYR A 119 -2.76 9.18 -6.78
N GLY A 120 -1.54 9.73 -6.91
CA GLY A 120 -1.16 11.06 -6.42
C GLY A 120 -1.13 11.20 -4.90
N ILE A 121 -0.84 10.11 -4.16
CA ILE A 121 -0.94 10.08 -2.70
C ILE A 121 0.39 10.48 -2.06
N ASP A 122 0.47 11.73 -1.62
CA ASP A 122 1.67 12.27 -0.99
C ASP A 122 1.71 11.97 0.52
N HIS A 123 2.41 10.90 0.90
CA HIS A 123 2.56 10.49 2.30
C HIS A 123 3.60 11.31 3.09
N THR A 124 4.34 12.20 2.43
CA THR A 124 5.38 13.05 3.05
C THR A 124 4.83 14.01 4.10
N ALA A 125 3.69 14.65 3.83
CA ALA A 125 3.00 15.54 4.76
C ALA A 125 2.49 14.78 6.01
N SER A 126 1.91 13.59 5.81
CA SER A 126 1.38 12.75 6.90
C SER A 126 2.49 12.14 7.76
N GLN A 127 3.61 11.70 7.17
CA GLN A 127 4.78 11.24 7.92
C GLN A 127 5.40 12.36 8.78
N THR A 128 5.46 13.59 8.25
CA THR A 128 5.96 14.75 8.99
C THR A 128 5.11 15.03 10.24
N ARG A 129 3.78 14.95 10.12
CA ARG A 129 2.85 15.09 11.25
C ARG A 129 3.00 13.95 12.26
N SER A 130 2.98 12.70 11.80
CA SER A 130 3.13 11.52 12.67
C SER A 130 4.47 11.49 13.41
N LYS A 131 5.57 11.94 12.78
CA LYS A 131 6.86 12.08 13.45
C LYS A 131 6.83 13.17 14.52
N SER A 132 6.22 14.33 14.23
CA SER A 132 6.05 15.42 15.22
C SER A 132 5.21 15.00 16.43
N GLU A 133 4.15 14.21 16.22
CA GLU A 133 3.30 13.67 17.30
C GLU A 133 4.03 12.60 18.11
N SER A 134 4.79 11.72 17.46
CA SER A 134 5.62 10.72 18.14
C SER A 134 6.77 11.34 18.94
N GLU A 135 7.33 12.46 18.48
CA GLU A 135 8.40 13.18 19.18
C GLU A 135 7.84 13.95 20.39
N ALA A 136 6.63 14.50 20.27
CA ALA A 136 5.90 15.09 21.40
C ALA A 136 5.51 14.06 22.47
N ALA A 137 5.08 12.85 22.06
CA ALA A 137 4.68 11.79 22.99
C ALA A 137 5.85 11.18 23.80
N VAL A 138 7.10 11.32 23.33
CA VAL A 138 8.30 10.82 24.03
C VAL A 138 8.81 11.83 25.08
N ALA A 139 8.36 13.09 25.02
CA ALA A 139 8.78 14.12 25.97
C ALA A 139 8.06 14.06 27.33
N ASP A 140 6.92 13.35 27.44
CA ASP A 140 6.10 13.26 28.67
C ASP A 140 6.56 12.13 29.62
N GLY A 141 7.88 12.03 29.81
CA GLY A 141 8.50 11.11 30.77
C GLY A 141 8.31 11.60 32.21
N GLY A 142 7.11 11.39 32.76
CA GLY A 142 6.68 11.91 34.06
C GLY A 142 7.64 11.63 35.22
N ARG A 143 7.81 12.62 36.10
CA ARG A 143 8.55 12.47 37.36
C ARG A 143 7.76 11.57 38.32
N VAL A 144 8.47 10.67 38.99
CA VAL A 144 7.99 10.03 40.22
C VAL A 144 8.14 10.98 41.39
N GLU A 145 7.03 11.23 42.10
CA GLU A 145 6.99 11.66 43.51
C GLU A 145 6.74 10.43 44.40
#